data_AF-A0A9D7RGH0-F1
#
_entry.id   AF-A0A9D7RGH0-F1
#
_cell.length_a   1.000
_cell.length_b   1.000
_cell.length_c   1.000
_cell.angle_alpha   90.00
_cell.angle_beta   90.00
_cell.angle_gamma   90.00
#
_symmetry.space_group_name_H-M   'P 1'
#
loop_
_entity.id
_entity.type
_entity.pdbx_description
1 polymer ?
#
loop_
_entity_poly.entity_id
_entity_poly.type
_entity_poly.pdbx_seq_one_letter_code
_entity_poly.pdbx_strand_id
1 'polypeptide(L)'
;MTESISPEADFMKITHLQAASGKGAELEQHEKMMKPVFEAATKMGSIASWTFGRHLYPYSPEVGNYYRIIGTNSLDDMLKADTSNYIELSFKKVYPTKDYAATMKAIRETMSIKSSELWVEVDATK
;
A
#
# COMPACT_ATOMS: atom_id res chain seq x y z
N MET A 1 -5.69 8.21 -14.17
CA MET A 1 -5.78 6.79 -14.57
C MET A 1 -5.36 5.97 -13.38
N THR A 2 -6.33 5.31 -12.73
CA THR A 2 -6.10 4.32 -11.68
C THR A 2 -5.67 3.04 -12.39
N GLU A 3 -4.41 2.66 -12.24
CA GLU A 3 -3.96 1.33 -12.67
C GLU A 3 -4.44 0.34 -11.61
N SER A 4 -5.48 -0.42 -11.93
CA SER A 4 -5.93 -1.57 -11.12
C SER A 4 -5.43 -2.84 -11.79
N ILE A 5 -4.71 -3.67 -11.04
CA ILE A 5 -4.55 -5.08 -11.34
C ILE A 5 -5.39 -5.81 -10.28
N SER A 6 -6.57 -6.28 -10.66
CA SER A 6 -7.32 -7.24 -9.84
C SER A 6 -7.51 -8.53 -10.60
N PRO A 7 -7.00 -9.63 -10.04
CA PRO A 7 -7.77 -10.84 -9.86
C PRO A 7 -8.06 -11.00 -8.35
N GLU A 8 -9.34 -11.01 -7.97
CA GLU A 8 -9.86 -11.81 -6.84
C GLU A 8 -9.21 -11.64 -5.44
N ALA A 9 -9.06 -10.42 -4.91
CA ALA A 9 -8.63 -10.25 -3.51
C ALA A 9 -9.83 -10.23 -2.56
N ASP A 10 -10.08 -11.33 -1.84
CA ASP A 10 -11.21 -11.49 -0.91
C ASP A 10 -11.15 -10.55 0.32
N PHE A 11 -9.94 -10.12 0.71
CA PHE A 11 -9.71 -9.22 1.85
C PHE A 11 -8.87 -8.02 1.44
N MET A 12 -9.22 -6.84 1.93
CA MET A 12 -8.55 -5.58 1.63
C MET A 12 -8.26 -4.78 2.88
N LYS A 13 -7.02 -4.33 3.03
CA LYS A 13 -6.62 -3.34 4.02
C LYS A 13 -6.50 -1.98 3.34
N ILE A 14 -7.37 -1.05 3.71
CA ILE A 14 -7.33 0.34 3.25
C ILE A 14 -6.60 1.16 4.31
N THR A 15 -5.45 1.73 3.94
CA THR A 15 -4.69 2.64 4.79
C THR A 15 -4.86 4.07 4.27
N HIS A 16 -5.42 4.92 5.10
CA HIS A 16 -5.65 6.33 4.81
C HIS A 16 -4.44 7.15 5.23
N LEU A 17 -3.93 7.97 4.30
CA LEU A 17 -2.67 8.67 4.42
C LEU A 17 -2.89 10.18 4.27
N GLN A 18 -2.22 10.93 5.13
CA GLN A 18 -2.13 12.38 5.03
C GLN A 18 -0.67 12.74 4.73
N ALA A 19 -0.41 13.31 3.56
CA ALA A 19 0.90 13.88 3.25
C ALA A 19 1.21 15.03 4.22
N ALA A 20 2.48 15.13 4.63
CA ALA A 20 2.99 16.26 5.38
C ALA A 20 2.87 17.55 4.54
N SER A 21 2.87 18.71 5.22
CA SER A 21 2.68 20.00 4.55
C SER A 21 3.70 20.20 3.43
N GLY A 22 3.23 20.44 2.20
CA GLY A 22 4.08 20.60 1.01
C GLY A 22 4.73 19.32 0.47
N LYS A 23 4.50 18.15 1.06
CA LYS A 23 5.18 16.89 0.73
C LYS A 23 4.38 15.95 -0.19
N GLY A 24 3.25 16.38 -0.72
CA GLY A 24 2.37 15.55 -1.56
C GLY A 24 3.07 14.98 -2.80
N ALA A 25 3.80 15.81 -3.56
CA ALA A 25 4.51 15.36 -4.75
C ALA A 25 5.65 14.37 -4.43
N GLU A 26 6.31 14.55 -3.28
CA GLU A 26 7.37 13.66 -2.80
C GLU A 26 6.81 12.29 -2.38
N LEU A 27 5.67 12.27 -1.68
CA LEU A 27 4.94 11.05 -1.38
C LEU A 27 4.55 10.30 -2.68
N GLU A 28 4.02 11.00 -3.68
CA GLU A 28 3.68 10.38 -4.98
C GLU A 28 4.92 9.79 -5.69
N GLN A 29 6.08 10.45 -5.59
CA GLN A 29 7.35 9.90 -6.12
C GLN A 29 7.81 8.67 -5.36
N HIS A 30 7.70 8.67 -4.03
CA HIS A 30 8.00 7.51 -3.20
C HIS A 30 7.11 6.32 -3.52
N GLU A 31 5.81 6.53 -3.74
CA GLU A 31 4.88 5.46 -4.11
C GLU A 31 5.15 4.92 -5.51
N LYS A 32 5.54 5.77 -6.47
CA LYS A 32 6.03 5.31 -7.78
C LYS A 32 7.29 4.44 -7.67
N MET A 33 8.20 4.77 -6.76
CA MET A 33 9.39 3.96 -6.48
C MET A 33 9.03 2.64 -5.79
N MET A 34 8.02 2.65 -4.91
CA MET A 34 7.56 1.44 -4.22
C MET A 34 6.69 0.53 -5.10
N LYS A 35 6.08 1.03 -6.18
CA LYS A 35 5.29 0.22 -7.12
C LYS A 35 5.97 -1.09 -7.53
N PRO A 36 7.22 -1.13 -8.06
CA PRO A 36 7.88 -2.39 -8.41
C PRO A 36 8.14 -3.30 -7.21
N VAL A 37 8.25 -2.75 -5.99
CA VAL A 37 8.37 -3.52 -4.75
C VAL A 37 7.07 -4.25 -4.44
N PHE A 38 5.93 -3.57 -4.57
CA PHE A 38 4.61 -4.21 -4.41
C PHE A 38 4.33 -5.23 -5.52
N GLU A 39 4.71 -4.94 -6.76
CA GLU A 39 4.60 -5.92 -7.86
C GLU A 39 5.46 -7.18 -7.61
N ALA A 40 6.65 -7.03 -7.03
CA ALA A 40 7.48 -8.16 -6.63
C ALA A 40 6.83 -8.96 -5.49
N ALA A 41 6.22 -8.29 -4.51
CA ALA A 41 5.47 -8.94 -3.43
C ALA A 41 4.28 -9.74 -3.97
N THR A 42 3.54 -9.21 -4.94
CA THR A 42 2.45 -9.93 -5.61
C THR A 42 2.96 -11.16 -6.35
N LYS A 43 4.06 -11.05 -7.11
CA LYS A 43 4.68 -12.20 -7.79
C LYS A 43 5.21 -13.27 -6.84
N MET A 44 5.52 -12.89 -5.59
CA MET A 44 5.93 -13.83 -4.54
C MET A 44 4.74 -14.47 -3.81
N GLY A 45 3.52 -14.04 -4.10
CA GLY A 45 2.31 -14.50 -3.41
C GLY A 45 2.13 -13.94 -2.01
N SER A 46 2.92 -12.92 -1.60
CA SER A 46 2.81 -12.32 -0.26
C SER A 46 1.59 -11.43 -0.11
N ILE A 47 1.12 -10.83 -1.21
CA ILE A 47 -0.12 -10.07 -1.32
C ILE A 47 -0.78 -10.42 -2.65
N ALA A 48 -2.09 -10.25 -2.76
CA ALA A 48 -2.83 -10.48 -3.99
C ALA A 48 -2.82 -9.23 -4.89
N SER A 49 -2.96 -8.05 -4.30
CA SER A 49 -3.04 -6.78 -5.04
C SER A 49 -2.51 -5.61 -4.24
N TRP A 50 -2.22 -4.52 -4.95
CA TRP A 50 -1.87 -3.24 -4.35
C TRP A 50 -2.43 -2.09 -5.20
N THR A 51 -2.91 -1.06 -4.52
CA THR A 51 -3.32 0.20 -5.14
C THR A 51 -2.84 1.37 -4.29
N PHE A 52 -2.39 2.45 -4.94
CA PHE A 52 -2.21 3.75 -4.31
C PHE A 52 -2.96 4.81 -5.10
N GLY A 53 -3.59 5.74 -4.39
CA GLY A 53 -4.33 6.81 -5.03
C GLY A 53 -4.48 8.05 -4.15
N ARG A 54 -4.94 9.12 -4.78
CA ARG A 54 -5.28 10.38 -4.13
C ARG A 54 -6.78 10.52 -4.06
N HIS A 55 -7.30 11.03 -2.95
CA HIS A 55 -8.69 11.47 -2.88
C HIS A 55 -8.84 12.76 -3.70
N LEU A 56 -9.69 12.73 -4.74
CA LEU A 56 -9.95 13.92 -5.57
C LEU A 56 -10.77 14.97 -4.81
N TYR A 57 -11.61 14.52 -3.88
CA TYR A 57 -12.41 15.35 -3.00
C TYR A 57 -12.17 14.90 -1.56
N PRO A 58 -11.92 15.83 -0.62
CA PRO A 58 -11.80 15.47 0.79
C PRO A 58 -13.14 14.94 1.29
N TYR A 59 -13.17 13.68 1.72
CA TYR A 59 -14.35 13.04 2.28
C TYR A 59 -14.66 13.58 3.69
N SER A 60 -13.62 13.66 4.51
CA SER A 60 -13.61 14.35 5.80
C SER A 60 -12.17 14.77 6.15
N PRO A 61 -11.95 15.70 7.10
CA PRO A 61 -10.61 16.06 7.56
C PRO A 61 -9.81 14.88 8.15
N GLU A 62 -10.50 13.80 8.51
CA GLU A 62 -9.95 12.65 9.21
C GLU A 62 -9.43 11.55 8.27
N VAL A 63 -9.88 11.53 7.01
CA VAL A 63 -9.56 10.48 6.02
C VAL A 63 -8.20 10.70 5.33
N GLY A 64 -7.59 11.88 5.47
CA GLY A 64 -6.37 12.23 4.77
C GLY A 64 -6.59 12.48 3.26
N ASN A 65 -5.50 12.73 2.52
CA ASN A 65 -5.54 13.09 1.11
C ASN A 65 -5.12 11.96 0.15
N TYR A 66 -4.58 10.85 0.66
CA TYR A 66 -4.22 9.66 -0.11
C TYR A 66 -4.73 8.38 0.54
N TYR A 67 -4.75 7.30 -0.22
CA TYR A 67 -5.05 5.96 0.27
C TYR A 67 -4.08 4.94 -0.34
N ARG A 68 -3.79 3.89 0.43
CA ARG A 68 -3.11 2.68 -0.02
C ARG A 68 -3.98 1.48 0.28
N ILE A 69 -4.20 0.62 -0.71
CA ILE A 69 -4.95 -0.63 -0.56
C ILE A 69 -3.96 -1.78 -0.73
N ILE A 70 -3.98 -2.73 0.20
CA ILE A 70 -3.32 -4.03 0.08
C ILE A 70 -4.41 -5.09 0.08
N GLY A 71 -4.44 -5.94 -0.93
CA GLY A 71 -5.37 -7.07 -1.02
C GLY A 71 -4.69 -8.39 -0.70
N THR A 72 -5.42 -9.33 -0.09
CA THR A 72 -5.00 -10.72 0.15
C THR A 72 -6.17 -11.69 -0.13
N ASN A 73 -5.85 -12.96 -0.35
CA ASN A 73 -6.85 -13.99 -0.68
C ASN A 73 -7.51 -14.60 0.58
N SER A 74 -6.99 -14.31 1.77
CA SER A 74 -7.58 -14.76 3.03
C SER A 74 -7.28 -13.78 4.16
N LEU A 75 -8.06 -13.88 5.24
CA LEU A 75 -7.79 -13.14 6.48
C LEU A 75 -6.44 -13.54 7.09
N ASP A 76 -6.11 -14.83 7.08
CA ASP A 76 -4.84 -15.32 7.60
C ASP A 76 -3.66 -14.74 6.82
N ASP A 77 -3.78 -14.62 5.50
CA ASP A 77 -2.74 -13.99 4.67
C ASP A 77 -2.61 -12.49 4.98
N MET A 78 -3.72 -11.80 5.29
CA MET A 78 -3.67 -10.40 5.72
C MET A 78 -2.91 -10.26 7.05
N LEU A 79 -3.24 -11.09 8.04
CA LEU A 79 -2.60 -11.08 9.36
C LEU A 79 -1.12 -11.47 9.26
N LYS A 80 -0.78 -12.41 8.38
CA LYS A 80 0.61 -12.77 8.06
C LYS A 80 1.34 -11.64 7.34
N ALA A 81 0.71 -10.96 6.38
CA ALA A 81 1.32 -9.84 5.67
C ALA A 81 1.75 -8.74 6.66
N ASP A 82 0.88 -8.41 7.63
CA ASP A 82 1.17 -7.40 8.66
C ASP A 82 2.27 -7.80 9.66
N THR A 83 2.52 -9.11 9.84
CA THR A 83 3.55 -9.64 10.74
C THR A 83 4.82 -10.11 10.02
N SER A 84 4.79 -10.16 8.69
CA SER A 84 5.89 -10.63 7.85
C SER A 84 6.75 -9.48 7.34
N ASN A 85 8.01 -9.80 6.99
CA ASN A 85 8.93 -8.84 6.38
C ASN A 85 8.80 -8.80 4.85
N TYR A 86 7.60 -9.05 4.28
CA TYR A 86 7.42 -9.19 2.84
C TYR A 86 7.84 -7.95 2.04
N ILE A 87 7.60 -6.76 2.60
CA ILE A 87 8.02 -5.48 1.99
C ILE A 87 9.55 -5.39 1.93
N GLU A 88 10.24 -5.72 3.02
CA GLU A 88 11.71 -5.67 3.05
C GLU A 88 12.33 -6.70 2.09
N LEU A 89 11.81 -7.93 2.07
CA LEU A 89 12.26 -8.99 1.15
C LEU A 89 12.08 -8.57 -0.31
N SER A 90 10.90 -8.04 -0.65
CA SER A 90 10.59 -7.56 -1.99
C SER A 90 11.44 -6.33 -2.36
N PHE A 91 11.67 -5.44 -1.39
CA PHE A 91 12.50 -4.24 -1.59
C PHE A 91 13.94 -4.63 -1.91
N LYS A 92 14.54 -5.52 -1.12
CA LYS A 92 15.91 -6.01 -1.33
C LYS A 92 16.06 -6.75 -2.67
N LYS A 93 14.98 -7.39 -3.16
CA LYS A 93 14.96 -8.02 -4.48
C LYS A 93 14.97 -7.00 -5.62
N VAL A 94 14.21 -5.91 -5.49
CA VAL A 94 14.09 -4.86 -6.53
C VAL A 94 15.25 -3.87 -6.49
N TYR A 95 15.71 -3.53 -5.29
CA TYR A 95 16.75 -2.54 -5.02
C TYR A 95 17.83 -3.11 -4.08
N PRO A 96 18.65 -4.07 -4.56
CA PRO A 96 19.61 -4.78 -3.71
C PRO A 96 20.69 -3.89 -3.08
N THR A 97 20.93 -2.71 -3.66
CA THR A 97 21.96 -1.76 -3.20
C THR A 97 21.40 -0.57 -2.43
N LYS A 98 20.07 -0.40 -2.35
CA LYS A 98 19.46 0.69 -1.57
C LYS A 98 19.30 0.28 -0.11
N ASP A 99 19.58 1.22 0.79
CA ASP A 99 19.30 1.04 2.21
C ASP A 99 17.79 1.06 2.46
N TYR A 100 17.25 -0.08 2.88
CA TYR A 100 15.83 -0.25 3.19
C TYR A 100 15.39 0.65 4.34
N ALA A 101 16.13 0.66 5.45
CA ALA A 101 15.74 1.38 6.66
C ALA A 101 15.72 2.89 6.42
N ALA A 102 16.75 3.42 5.77
CA ALA A 102 16.81 4.83 5.38
C ALA A 102 15.70 5.20 4.40
N THR A 103 15.43 4.34 3.41
CA THR A 103 14.35 4.57 2.42
C THR A 103 12.98 4.61 3.10
N MET A 104 12.65 3.61 3.93
CA MET A 104 11.37 3.57 4.62
C MET A 104 11.20 4.71 5.62
N LYS A 105 12.29 5.18 6.24
CA LYS A 105 12.29 6.37 7.09
C LYS A 105 11.92 7.61 6.27
N ALA A 106 12.57 7.84 5.14
CA ALA A 106 12.28 8.97 4.26
C ALA A 106 10.81 8.97 3.79
N ILE A 107 10.27 7.81 3.39
CA ILE A 107 8.85 7.69 3.02
C ILE A 107 7.94 8.09 4.19
N ARG A 108 8.21 7.59 5.40
CA ARG A 108 7.41 7.91 6.60
C ARG A 108 7.48 9.38 6.98
N GLU A 109 8.54 10.09 6.66
CA GLU A 109 8.65 11.55 6.93
C GLU A 109 7.77 12.38 5.98
N THR A 110 7.34 11.81 4.84
CA THR A 110 6.45 12.50 3.90
C THR A 110 4.96 12.38 4.23
N MET A 111 4.59 11.51 5.16
CA MET A 111 3.19 11.18 5.42
C MET A 111 2.90 10.81 6.87
N SER A 112 1.62 10.79 7.21
CA SER A 112 1.09 10.20 8.45
C SER A 112 -0.07 9.28 8.10
N ILE A 113 -0.18 8.17 8.82
CA ILE A 113 -1.36 7.30 8.73
C ILE A 113 -2.46 7.94 9.57
N LYS A 114 -3.64 8.11 8.99
CA LYS A 114 -4.81 8.65 9.70
C LYS A 114 -5.72 7.56 10.23
N SER A 115 -5.99 6.56 9.40
CA SER A 115 -6.75 5.37 9.78
C SER A 115 -6.29 4.17 8.96
N SER A 116 -6.65 2.99 9.43
CA SER A 116 -6.55 1.76 8.67
C SER A 116 -7.80 0.94 8.90
N GLU A 117 -8.34 0.40 7.82
CA GLU A 117 -9.60 -0.34 7.82
C GLU A 117 -9.37 -1.70 7.16
N LEU A 118 -10.06 -2.73 7.66
CA LEU A 118 -10.07 -4.05 7.07
C LEU A 118 -11.47 -4.30 6.48
N TRP A 119 -11.48 -4.63 5.20
CA TRP A 119 -12.68 -4.91 4.43
C TRP A 119 -12.60 -6.34 3.90
N VAL A 120 -13.77 -6.98 3.78
CA VAL A 120 -13.94 -8.27 3.14
C VAL A 120 -14.95 -8.10 2.02
N GLU A 121 -14.71 -8.72 0.88
CA GLU A 121 -15.69 -8.80 -0.20
C GLU A 121 -16.77 -9.80 0.21
N VAL A 122 -17.98 -9.31 0.50
CA VAL A 122 -19.10 -10.14 1.01
C VAL A 122 -19.95 -10.73 -0.12
N ASP A 123 -19.87 -10.16 -1.33
CA ASP A 123 -20.72 -10.59 -2.44
C ASP A 123 -20.02 -10.36 -3.79
N ALA A 124 -19.41 -11.41 -4.32
CA ALA A 124 -19.04 -11.52 -5.72
C ALA A 124 -20.03 -12.51 -6.35
N THR A 125 -21.22 -12.05 -6.74
CA THR A 125 -22.11 -12.87 -7.57
C THR A 125 -21.33 -13.31 -8.82
N LYS A 126 -20.91 -14.59 -8.82
CA LYS A 126 -20.40 -15.31 -9.99
C LYS A 126 -21.55 -15.81 -10.85
#